data_AF-G5K2E2-F1
#
_entry.id   AF-G5K2E2-F1
#
_cell.length_a   1.000
_cell.length_b   1.000
_cell.length_c   1.000
_cell.angle_alpha   90.00
_cell.angle_beta   90.00
_cell.angle_gamma   90.00
#
_symmetry.space_group_name_H-M   'P 1'
#
loop_
_entity.id
_entity.type
_entity.pdbx_description
1 polymer ?
#
loop_
_entity_poly.entity_id
_entity_poly.type
_entity_poly.pdbx_seq_one_letter_code
_entity_poly.pdbx_strand_id
1 'polypeptide(L)'
;MTNLKLLIEQEFTKVKKEGASTCLTSNKFMEQEDVSDLKREIEALEEMVAYLEPYKGMFESLAEPLYDWLLYGKVNIEELPLESRMFSHAYTYAWRYAEAKHDETYGMAIIDLLQSDMTELVQLGKLDQEAYGDYLKQWMDYLARGLSAFKDSKDYDNYFLKLQEVHKALFDEYIGDMEDNRDWVSLL
;
A
#
# COMPACT_ATOMS: atom_id res chain seq x y z
N MET A 1 -1.26 -16.93 17.72
CA MET A 1 -1.86 -15.57 17.75
C MET A 1 -1.06 -14.53 18.55
N THR A 2 -0.35 -14.87 19.64
CA THR A 2 0.42 -13.88 20.44
C THR A 2 1.70 -13.39 19.77
N ASN A 3 2.28 -14.19 18.86
CA ASN A 3 3.56 -13.92 18.23
C ASN A 3 3.41 -13.02 16.98
N LEU A 4 2.40 -13.26 16.13
CA LEU A 4 2.04 -12.37 15.01
C LEU A 4 1.79 -10.91 15.43
N LYS A 5 1.04 -10.69 16.51
CA LYS A 5 0.78 -9.33 17.01
C LYS A 5 2.08 -8.60 17.38
N LEU A 6 3.03 -9.33 17.96
CA LEU A 6 4.32 -8.81 18.36
C LEU A 6 5.22 -8.53 17.15
N LEU A 7 5.17 -9.37 16.11
CA LEU A 7 5.86 -9.11 14.83
C LEU A 7 5.31 -7.88 14.11
N ILE A 8 3.98 -7.72 14.07
CA ILE A 8 3.34 -6.52 13.51
C ILE A 8 3.79 -5.27 14.29
N GLU A 9 3.84 -5.34 15.62
CA GLU A 9 4.33 -4.23 16.46
C GLU A 9 5.80 -3.88 16.17
N GLN A 10 6.65 -4.89 15.98
CA GLN A 10 8.06 -4.71 15.65
C GLN A 10 8.24 -4.03 14.29
N GLU A 11 7.53 -4.48 13.27
CA GLU A 11 7.57 -3.89 11.92
C GLU A 11 7.04 -2.46 11.91
N PHE A 12 5.89 -2.22 12.56
CA PHE A 12 5.34 -0.87 12.72
C PHE A 12 6.34 0.07 13.41
N THR A 13 6.99 -0.41 14.48
CA THR A 13 8.00 0.37 15.21
C THR A 13 9.25 0.62 14.38
N LYS A 14 9.68 -0.34 13.56
CA LYS A 14 10.82 -0.22 12.65
C LYS A 14 10.55 0.88 11.61
N VAL A 15 9.42 0.80 10.90
CA VAL A 15 8.98 1.81 9.91
C VAL A 15 8.94 3.20 10.53
N LYS A 16 8.36 3.32 11.72
CA LYS A 16 8.26 4.60 12.45
C LYS A 16 9.63 5.17 12.82
N LYS A 17 10.59 4.33 13.20
CA LYS A 17 11.97 4.75 13.53
C LYS A 17 12.77 5.15 12.29
N GLU A 18 12.60 4.43 11.18
CA GLU A 18 13.26 4.75 9.91
C GLU A 18 12.82 6.13 9.40
N GLY A 19 11.53 6.46 9.47
CA GLY A 19 11.03 7.81 9.16
C GLY A 19 11.55 8.91 10.11
N ALA A 20 11.74 8.61 11.39
CA ALA A 20 12.31 9.55 12.35
C ALA A 20 13.81 9.85 12.05
N SER A 21 14.53 8.89 11.47
CA SER A 21 15.93 9.07 11.06
C SER A 21 16.09 9.95 9.82
N THR A 22 15.13 9.96 8.90
CA THR A 22 15.08 10.87 7.72
C THR A 22 14.56 12.26 8.06
N CYS A 23 13.76 12.40 9.12
CA CYS A 23 13.21 13.67 9.58
C CYS A 23 14.26 14.58 10.30
N LEU A 24 15.45 14.06 10.61
CA LEU A 24 16.50 14.80 11.34
C LEU A 24 17.30 15.80 10.49
N THR A 25 16.99 15.97 9.20
CA THR A 25 17.70 16.93 8.33
C THR A 25 16.74 17.82 7.54
N SER A 26 16.08 18.76 8.22
CA SER A 26 15.72 20.04 7.59
C SER A 26 15.45 21.11 8.65
N ASN A 27 16.49 21.59 9.31
CA ASN A 27 16.47 22.92 9.92
C ASN A 27 17.18 23.90 8.97
N LYS A 28 16.55 24.19 7.84
CA LYS A 28 16.82 25.46 7.14
C LYS A 28 15.86 26.49 7.73
N PHE A 29 16.40 27.53 8.35
CA PHE A 29 15.63 28.72 8.69
C PHE A 29 15.01 29.25 7.39
N MET A 30 13.68 29.16 7.25
CA MET A 30 12.97 29.76 6.12
C MET A 30 13.00 31.28 6.25
N GLU A 31 13.22 31.98 5.14
CA GLU A 31 13.21 33.44 5.13
C GLU A 31 11.77 33.95 5.30
N GLN A 32 11.61 35.18 5.78
CA GLN A 32 10.30 35.74 6.13
C GLN A 32 9.37 35.88 4.89
N GLU A 33 9.97 35.98 3.70
CA GLU A 33 9.30 36.02 2.40
C GLU A 33 8.73 34.63 2.03
N ASP A 34 9.49 33.55 2.25
CA ASP A 34 9.04 32.16 2.05
C ASP A 34 7.83 31.82 2.94
N VAL A 35 7.80 32.35 4.17
CA VAL A 35 6.68 32.16 5.11
C VAL A 35 5.43 32.89 4.63
N SER A 36 5.59 34.05 3.99
CA SER A 36 4.47 34.82 3.45
C SER A 36 3.87 34.15 2.21
N ASP A 37 4.73 33.62 1.32
CA ASP A 37 4.28 32.91 0.13
C ASP A 37 3.54 31.61 0.51
N LEU A 38 4.06 30.85 1.47
CA LEU A 38 3.38 29.67 2.00
C LEU A 38 2.02 29.99 2.61
N LYS A 39 1.88 31.10 3.34
CA LYS A 39 0.59 31.49 3.91
C LYS A 39 -0.46 31.76 2.83
N ARG A 40 -0.07 32.46 1.77
CA ARG A 40 -0.97 32.74 0.64
C ARG A 40 -1.37 31.44 -0.08
N GLU A 41 -0.44 30.49 -0.18
CA GLU A 41 -0.72 29.19 -0.80
C GLU A 41 -1.65 28.34 0.07
N ILE A 42 -1.47 28.35 1.40
CA ILE A 42 -2.39 27.72 2.35
C ILE A 42 -3.78 28.32 2.24
N GLU A 43 -3.92 29.65 2.24
CA GLU A 43 -5.22 30.32 2.11
C GLU A 43 -5.92 29.94 0.78
N ALA A 44 -5.17 29.88 -0.33
CA ALA A 44 -5.71 29.45 -1.62
C ALA A 44 -6.18 27.99 -1.62
N LEU A 45 -5.43 27.10 -0.95
CA LEU A 45 -5.79 25.69 -0.79
C LEU A 45 -7.02 25.54 0.11
N GLU A 46 -7.13 26.30 1.20
CA GLU A 46 -8.30 26.30 2.08
C GLU A 46 -9.56 26.77 1.34
N GLU A 47 -9.45 27.80 0.50
CA GLU A 47 -10.56 28.28 -0.33
C GLU A 47 -10.97 27.23 -1.38
N MET A 48 -10.01 26.54 -2.00
CA MET A 48 -10.28 25.41 -2.88
C MET A 48 -10.98 24.25 -2.16
N VAL A 49 -10.54 23.89 -0.95
CA VAL A 49 -11.18 22.84 -0.14
C VAL A 49 -12.62 23.24 0.17
N ALA A 50 -12.86 24.47 0.62
CA ALA A 50 -14.21 24.96 0.90
C ALA A 50 -15.12 24.95 -0.34
N TYR A 51 -14.56 25.28 -1.52
CA TYR A 51 -15.28 25.20 -2.79
C TYR A 51 -15.62 23.76 -3.19
N LEU A 52 -14.74 22.80 -2.90
CA LEU A 52 -14.91 21.39 -3.28
C LEU A 52 -15.75 20.58 -2.28
N GLU A 53 -15.85 21.01 -1.01
CA GLU A 53 -16.59 20.31 0.05
C GLU A 53 -18.02 19.90 -0.33
N PRO A 54 -18.84 20.75 -0.99
CA PRO A 54 -20.19 20.36 -1.40
C PRO A 54 -20.24 19.24 -2.45
N TYR A 55 -19.15 19.02 -3.19
CA TYR A 55 -19.05 17.99 -4.22
C TYR A 55 -18.56 16.65 -3.69
N LYS A 56 -18.14 16.58 -2.41
CA LYS A 56 -17.63 15.37 -1.77
C LYS A 56 -18.55 14.16 -1.95
N GLY A 57 -19.86 14.33 -1.78
CA GLY A 57 -20.84 13.26 -2.01
C GLY A 57 -20.94 12.80 -3.48
N MET A 58 -20.68 13.69 -4.44
CA MET A 58 -20.57 13.31 -5.85
C MET A 58 -19.29 12.50 -6.10
N PHE A 59 -18.18 12.81 -5.41
CA PHE A 59 -16.96 12.00 -5.47
C PHE A 59 -17.11 10.63 -4.80
N GLU A 60 -17.85 10.54 -3.69
CA GLU A 60 -18.21 9.24 -3.09
C GLU A 60 -19.01 8.37 -4.08
N SER A 61 -19.87 8.98 -4.91
CA SER A 61 -20.58 8.28 -5.99
C SER A 61 -19.70 7.82 -7.16
N LEU A 62 -18.47 8.34 -7.27
CA LEU A 62 -17.49 7.95 -8.30
C LEU A 62 -16.58 6.79 -7.86
N ALA A 63 -16.62 6.38 -6.59
CA ALA A 63 -15.78 5.29 -6.08
C ALA A 63 -16.05 3.95 -6.81
N GLU A 64 -17.32 3.64 -7.06
CA GLU A 64 -17.71 2.40 -7.76
C GLU A 64 -17.28 2.40 -9.24
N PRO A 65 -17.55 3.45 -10.05
CA PRO A 65 -16.97 3.59 -11.39
C PRO A 65 -15.44 3.50 -11.43
N LEU A 66 -14.76 4.03 -10.41
CA LEU A 66 -13.31 4.02 -10.30
C LEU A 66 -12.76 2.60 -10.08
N TYR A 67 -13.45 1.78 -9.29
CA TYR A 67 -13.10 0.36 -9.14
C TYR A 67 -13.27 -0.42 -10.44
N ASP A 68 -14.33 -0.15 -11.20
CA ASP A 68 -14.49 -0.72 -12.53
C ASP A 68 -13.34 -0.29 -13.46
N TRP A 69 -12.92 0.97 -13.40
CA TRP A 69 -11.82 1.45 -14.22
C TRP A 69 -10.50 0.75 -13.89
N LEU A 70 -10.21 0.51 -12.62
CA LEU A 70 -9.07 -0.32 -12.20
C LEU A 70 -9.22 -1.77 -12.70
N LEU A 71 -10.40 -2.37 -12.53
CA LEU A 71 -10.67 -3.76 -12.93
C LEU A 71 -10.57 -3.98 -14.43
N TYR A 72 -10.85 -2.96 -15.24
CA TYR A 72 -10.73 -3.00 -16.69
C TYR A 72 -9.41 -2.42 -17.21
N GLY A 73 -8.49 -2.01 -16.33
CA GLY A 73 -7.18 -1.43 -16.71
C GLY A 73 -7.30 -0.12 -17.47
N LYS A 74 -8.34 0.68 -17.18
CA LYS A 74 -8.52 2.03 -17.76
C LYS A 74 -7.70 3.09 -17.03
N VAL A 75 -7.33 2.80 -15.78
CA VAL A 75 -6.53 3.65 -14.89
C VAL A 75 -5.61 2.72 -14.10
N ASN A 76 -4.36 3.12 -13.89
CA ASN A 76 -3.43 2.44 -12.99
C ASN A 76 -3.62 2.94 -11.56
N ILE A 77 -3.36 2.08 -10.58
CA ILE A 77 -3.54 2.43 -9.17
C ILE A 77 -2.63 3.60 -8.70
N GLU A 78 -1.47 3.76 -9.32
CA GLU A 78 -0.53 4.86 -9.04
C GLU A 78 -1.07 6.24 -9.43
N GLU A 79 -2.04 6.30 -10.35
CA GLU A 79 -2.69 7.54 -10.79
C GLU A 79 -3.68 8.07 -9.73
N LEU A 80 -4.04 7.24 -8.75
CA LEU A 80 -4.93 7.63 -7.66
C LEU A 80 -4.17 8.30 -6.53
N PRO A 81 -4.71 9.34 -5.88
CA PRO A 81 -4.11 9.91 -4.68
C PRO A 81 -3.91 8.85 -3.58
N LEU A 82 -2.81 8.96 -2.81
CA LEU A 82 -2.43 8.06 -1.72
C LEU A 82 -3.62 7.66 -0.83
N GLU A 83 -4.31 8.64 -0.26
CA GLU A 83 -5.43 8.38 0.65
C GLU A 83 -6.60 7.68 -0.06
N SER A 84 -6.86 8.05 -1.31
CA SER A 84 -7.94 7.46 -2.11
C SER A 84 -7.65 6.00 -2.47
N ARG A 85 -6.40 5.61 -2.71
CA ARG A 85 -6.06 4.20 -3.00
C ARG A 85 -5.87 3.35 -1.73
N MET A 86 -5.41 3.95 -0.63
CA MET A 86 -5.22 3.23 0.64
C MET A 86 -6.53 2.97 1.38
N PHE A 87 -7.38 3.99 1.56
CA PHE A 87 -8.61 3.88 2.35
C PHE A 87 -9.83 3.48 1.51
N SER A 88 -9.61 2.67 0.47
CA SER A 88 -10.62 2.19 -0.45
C SER A 88 -10.36 0.74 -0.86
N HIS A 89 -11.14 0.21 -1.81
CA HIS A 89 -10.89 -1.11 -2.37
C HIS A 89 -9.93 -1.11 -3.58
N ALA A 90 -9.29 0.02 -3.90
CA ALA A 90 -8.49 0.19 -5.12
C ALA A 90 -7.44 -0.91 -5.31
N TYR A 91 -6.65 -1.22 -4.28
CA TYR A 91 -5.65 -2.29 -4.30
C TYR A 91 -6.23 -3.65 -4.68
N THR A 92 -7.42 -3.97 -4.18
CA THR A 92 -8.09 -5.24 -4.51
C THR A 92 -8.48 -5.31 -5.98
N TYR A 93 -9.01 -4.22 -6.54
CA TYR A 93 -9.43 -4.21 -7.94
C TYR A 93 -8.23 -4.17 -8.90
N ALA A 94 -7.18 -3.41 -8.57
CA ALA A 94 -5.93 -3.41 -9.32
C ALA A 94 -5.27 -4.80 -9.33
N TRP A 95 -5.23 -5.47 -8.17
CA TRP A 95 -4.68 -6.83 -8.07
C TRP A 95 -5.48 -7.84 -8.90
N ARG A 96 -6.82 -7.79 -8.83
CA ARG A 96 -7.69 -8.66 -9.64
C ARG A 96 -7.47 -8.47 -11.14
N TYR A 97 -7.20 -7.23 -11.57
CA TYR A 97 -6.84 -6.97 -12.97
C TYR A 97 -5.51 -7.65 -13.33
N ALA A 98 -4.47 -7.48 -12.51
CA ALA A 98 -3.16 -8.11 -12.74
C ALA A 98 -3.29 -9.65 -12.83
N GLU A 99 -4.02 -10.27 -11.90
CA GLU A 99 -4.30 -11.71 -11.93
C GLU A 99 -5.04 -12.13 -13.21
N ALA A 100 -6.11 -11.42 -13.57
CA ALA A 100 -6.92 -11.76 -14.74
C ALA A 100 -6.16 -11.59 -16.07
N LYS A 101 -5.11 -10.77 -16.08
CA LYS A 101 -4.24 -10.56 -17.24
C LYS A 101 -2.96 -11.39 -17.21
N HIS A 102 -2.71 -12.12 -16.11
CA HIS A 102 -1.40 -12.73 -15.85
C HIS A 102 -0.26 -11.71 -16.01
N ASP A 103 -0.48 -10.47 -15.58
CA ASP A 103 0.51 -9.40 -15.64
C ASP A 103 1.31 -9.37 -14.33
N GLU A 104 2.35 -10.20 -14.27
CA GLU A 104 3.26 -10.28 -13.12
C GLU A 104 3.98 -8.97 -12.83
N THR A 105 4.31 -8.18 -13.87
CA THR A 105 5.04 -6.92 -13.73
C THR A 105 4.17 -5.91 -13.01
N TYR A 106 2.91 -5.78 -13.43
CA TYR A 106 1.96 -4.93 -12.74
C TYR A 106 1.62 -5.46 -11.34
N GLY A 107 1.51 -6.78 -11.18
CA GLY A 107 1.35 -7.41 -9.86
C GLY A 107 2.46 -7.03 -8.88
N MET A 108 3.73 -7.16 -9.27
CA MET A 108 4.88 -6.75 -8.46
C MET A 108 4.84 -5.26 -8.14
N ALA A 109 4.53 -4.41 -9.13
CA ALA A 109 4.40 -2.97 -8.91
C ALA A 109 3.32 -2.60 -7.89
N ILE A 110 2.18 -3.31 -7.87
CA ILE A 110 1.12 -3.12 -6.87
C ILE A 110 1.62 -3.47 -5.46
N ILE A 111 2.39 -4.56 -5.31
CA ILE A 111 2.93 -5.00 -4.02
C ILE A 111 3.95 -3.97 -3.49
N ASP A 112 4.86 -3.50 -4.34
CA ASP A 112 5.84 -2.47 -4.00
C ASP A 112 5.14 -1.16 -3.60
N LEU A 113 4.12 -0.74 -4.36
CA LEU A 113 3.36 0.47 -4.08
C LEU A 113 2.61 0.38 -2.75
N LEU A 114 1.94 -0.74 -2.46
CA LEU A 114 1.24 -0.94 -1.19
C LEU A 114 2.19 -0.85 0.00
N GLN A 115 3.38 -1.45 -0.11
CA GLN A 115 4.40 -1.36 0.94
C GLN A 115 4.89 0.08 1.15
N SER A 116 5.12 0.80 0.05
CA SER A 116 5.52 2.22 0.09
C SER A 116 4.44 3.09 0.73
N ASP A 117 3.18 2.93 0.33
CA ASP A 117 2.06 3.71 0.83
C ASP A 117 1.80 3.46 2.32
N MET A 118 1.86 2.20 2.76
CA MET A 118 1.79 1.86 4.19
C MET A 118 2.90 2.56 4.97
N THR A 119 4.12 2.51 4.45
CA THR A 119 5.30 3.15 5.05
C THR A 119 5.09 4.66 5.20
N GLU A 120 4.65 5.33 4.13
CA GLU A 120 4.39 6.77 4.13
C GLU A 120 3.31 7.15 5.14
N LEU A 121 2.18 6.43 5.17
CA LEU A 121 1.08 6.74 6.09
C LEU A 121 1.45 6.50 7.56
N VAL A 122 2.27 5.49 7.87
CA VAL A 122 2.82 5.30 9.23
C VAL A 122 3.71 6.49 9.61
N GLN A 123 4.56 6.95 8.70
CA GLN A 123 5.46 8.09 8.95
C GLN A 123 4.70 9.39 9.13
N LEU A 124 3.61 9.59 8.38
CA LEU A 124 2.70 10.73 8.53
C LEU A 124 1.79 10.64 9.78
N GLY A 125 1.83 9.51 10.51
CA GLY A 125 0.95 9.27 11.66
C GLY A 125 -0.53 9.11 11.28
N LYS A 126 -0.81 8.77 10.02
CA LYS A 126 -2.15 8.54 9.47
C LYS A 126 -2.57 7.07 9.49
N LEU A 127 -1.63 6.17 9.76
CA LEU A 127 -1.89 4.75 9.92
C LEU A 127 -1.49 4.31 11.33
N ASP A 128 -2.45 3.79 12.10
CA ASP A 128 -2.17 3.18 13.39
C ASP A 128 -1.69 1.73 13.24
N GLN A 129 -1.27 1.11 14.35
CA GLN A 129 -0.71 -0.23 14.35
C GLN A 129 -1.74 -1.30 13.95
N GLU A 130 -3.02 -1.12 14.28
CA GLU A 130 -4.07 -2.08 13.96
C GLU A 130 -4.35 -2.06 12.46
N ALA A 131 -4.58 -0.88 11.90
CA ALA A 131 -4.77 -0.70 10.46
C ALA A 131 -3.53 -1.14 9.66
N TYR A 132 -2.32 -0.81 10.11
CA TYR A 132 -1.08 -1.31 9.50
C TYR A 132 -1.03 -2.83 9.48
N GLY A 133 -1.44 -3.48 10.58
CA GLY A 133 -1.54 -4.93 10.65
C GLY A 133 -2.48 -5.51 9.59
N ASP A 134 -3.63 -4.89 9.35
CA ASP A 134 -4.59 -5.38 8.35
C ASP A 134 -4.12 -5.17 6.91
N TYR A 135 -3.45 -4.05 6.60
CA TYR A 135 -2.84 -3.87 5.28
C TYR A 135 -1.63 -4.80 5.07
N LEU A 136 -0.85 -5.09 6.12
CA LEU A 136 0.26 -6.04 6.03
C LEU A 136 -0.26 -7.46 5.72
N LYS A 137 -1.40 -7.85 6.31
CA LYS A 137 -2.08 -9.10 5.96
C LYS A 137 -2.49 -9.12 4.49
N GLN A 138 -3.11 -8.05 4.01
CA GLN A 138 -3.52 -7.93 2.60
C GLN A 138 -2.31 -8.00 1.65
N TRP A 139 -1.20 -7.36 2.01
CA TRP A 139 0.06 -7.42 1.27
C TRP A 139 0.61 -8.86 1.19
N MET A 140 0.60 -9.59 2.32
CA MET A 140 0.99 -11.00 2.36
C MET A 140 0.05 -11.90 1.54
N ASP A 141 -1.26 -11.63 1.58
CA ASP A 141 -2.25 -12.39 0.80
C ASP A 141 -2.02 -12.21 -0.71
N TYR A 142 -1.68 -11.00 -1.17
CA TYR A 142 -1.32 -10.77 -2.57
C TYR A 142 -0.05 -11.52 -2.96
N LEU A 143 0.99 -11.47 -2.11
CA LEU A 143 2.22 -12.22 -2.36
C LEU A 143 1.96 -13.72 -2.54
N ALA A 144 1.15 -14.31 -1.66
CA ALA A 144 0.78 -15.72 -1.73
C ALA A 144 -0.06 -16.03 -2.99
N ARG A 145 -1.04 -15.17 -3.32
CA ARG A 145 -1.87 -15.35 -4.53
C ARG A 145 -1.08 -15.27 -5.82
N GLY A 146 -0.06 -14.41 -5.87
CA GLY A 146 0.78 -14.28 -7.06
C GLY A 146 1.56 -15.55 -7.40
N LEU A 147 1.88 -16.41 -6.43
CA LEU A 147 2.48 -17.73 -6.70
C LEU A 147 1.56 -18.62 -7.56
N SER A 148 0.25 -18.46 -7.42
CA SER A 148 -0.73 -19.17 -8.24
C SER A 148 -1.03 -18.43 -9.54
N ALA A 149 -1.27 -17.11 -9.45
CA ALA A 149 -1.66 -16.29 -10.60
C ALA A 149 -0.53 -16.15 -11.65
N PHE A 150 0.73 -16.19 -11.21
CA PHE A 150 1.93 -16.01 -12.04
C PHE A 150 2.84 -17.23 -11.99
N LYS A 151 2.27 -18.45 -11.86
CA LYS A 151 3.00 -19.71 -11.64
C LYS A 151 4.08 -20.05 -12.69
N ASP A 152 3.99 -19.46 -13.88
CA ASP A 152 4.95 -19.66 -14.97
C ASP A 152 6.04 -18.55 -15.01
N SER A 153 5.96 -17.54 -14.14
CA SER A 153 6.88 -16.41 -14.08
C SER A 153 8.05 -16.66 -13.14
N LYS A 154 9.24 -16.83 -13.73
CA LYS A 154 10.49 -16.88 -12.96
C LYS A 154 10.82 -15.55 -12.29
N ASP A 155 10.36 -14.44 -12.85
CA ASP A 155 10.61 -13.12 -12.30
C ASP A 155 9.82 -12.94 -11.01
N TYR A 156 8.55 -13.38 -11.00
CA TYR A 156 7.74 -13.40 -9.78
C TYR A 156 8.29 -14.35 -8.71
N ASP A 157 8.73 -15.56 -9.07
CA ASP A 157 9.34 -16.50 -8.13
C ASP A 157 10.57 -15.90 -7.43
N ASN A 158 11.48 -15.29 -8.20
CA ASN A 158 12.66 -14.63 -7.66
C ASN A 158 12.29 -13.44 -6.77
N TYR A 159 11.27 -12.67 -7.16
CA TYR A 159 10.74 -11.56 -6.40
C TYR A 159 10.17 -12.02 -5.05
N PHE A 160 9.34 -13.06 -5.05
CA PHE A 160 8.76 -13.65 -3.85
C PHE A 160 9.85 -14.17 -2.89
N LEU A 161 10.84 -14.92 -3.40
CA LEU A 161 11.94 -15.44 -2.58
C LEU A 161 12.75 -14.32 -1.92
N LYS A 162 13.01 -13.23 -2.65
CA LYS A 162 13.70 -12.06 -2.10
C LYS A 162 12.90 -11.44 -0.95
N LEU A 163 11.60 -11.26 -1.11
CA LEU A 163 10.75 -10.71 -0.05
C LEU A 163 10.61 -11.65 1.14
N GLN A 164 10.52 -12.96 0.90
CA GLN A 164 10.53 -13.97 1.95
C GLN A 164 11.82 -13.93 2.76
N GLU A 165 12.98 -13.73 2.13
CA GLU A 165 14.25 -13.60 2.84
C GLU A 165 14.30 -12.32 3.69
N VAL A 166 13.86 -11.18 3.15
CA VAL A 166 13.85 -9.89 3.85
C VAL A 166 12.89 -9.89 5.03
N HIS A 167 11.71 -10.49 4.87
CA HIS A 167 10.63 -10.51 5.85
C HIS A 167 10.44 -11.88 6.50
N LYS A 168 11.53 -12.65 6.63
CA LYS A 168 11.48 -14.06 7.05
C LYS A 168 10.60 -14.34 8.27
N ALA A 169 10.72 -13.55 9.33
CA ALA A 169 9.94 -13.77 10.55
C ALA A 169 8.42 -13.56 10.35
N LEU A 170 8.02 -12.62 9.49
CA LEU A 170 6.62 -12.43 9.11
C LEU A 170 6.12 -13.62 8.27
N PHE A 171 6.92 -14.06 7.31
CA PHE A 171 6.58 -15.21 6.47
C PHE A 171 6.48 -16.50 7.29
N ASP A 172 7.40 -16.75 8.21
CA ASP A 172 7.38 -17.95 9.05
C ASP A 172 6.12 -18.02 9.94
N GLU A 173 5.57 -16.88 10.38
CA GLU A 173 4.34 -16.84 11.19
C GLU A 173 3.06 -16.77 10.35
N TYR A 174 3.09 -16.10 9.19
CA TYR A 174 1.90 -15.88 8.34
C TYR A 174 1.70 -16.98 7.29
N ILE A 175 2.81 -17.50 6.74
CA ILE A 175 2.84 -18.58 5.75
C ILE A 175 3.21 -19.92 6.40
N GLY A 176 3.79 -19.95 7.60
CA GLY A 176 4.01 -21.20 8.34
C GLY A 176 2.72 -21.96 8.66
N ASP A 177 1.57 -21.27 8.76
CA ASP A 177 0.24 -21.89 8.83
C ASP A 177 -0.31 -22.33 7.44
N MET A 178 0.32 -21.91 6.33
CA MET A 178 0.02 -22.34 4.96
C MET A 178 0.93 -23.47 4.45
N GLU A 179 1.80 -24.07 5.27
CA GLU A 179 2.54 -25.27 4.85
C GLU A 179 1.62 -26.48 4.57
N ASP A 180 0.38 -26.47 5.08
CA ASP A 180 -0.70 -27.40 4.68
C ASP A 180 -1.25 -27.12 3.27
N ASN A 181 -0.86 -26.02 2.62
CA ASN A 181 -1.30 -25.64 1.28
C ASN A 181 -0.27 -25.92 0.17
N ARG A 182 0.79 -26.70 0.41
CA ARG A 182 1.61 -27.26 -0.69
C ARG A 182 0.79 -28.09 -1.69
N ASP A 183 -0.37 -28.60 -1.27
CA ASP A 183 -1.32 -29.28 -2.15
C ASP A 183 -2.12 -28.34 -3.07
N TRP A 184 -2.10 -27.02 -2.86
CA TRP A 184 -2.74 -26.06 -3.78
C TRP A 184 -1.91 -25.79 -5.04
N VAL A 185 -0.62 -26.13 -4.99
CA VAL A 185 0.28 -26.12 -6.15
C VAL A 185 0.08 -27.37 -7.02
N SER A 186 -0.68 -28.37 -6.55
CA SER A 186 -0.87 -29.66 -7.25
C SER A 186 -2.30 -29.91 -7.78
N LEU A 187 -3.24 -28.95 -7.66
CA LEU A 187 -4.63 -29.11 -8.10
C LEU A 187 -5.17 -28.03 -9.07
N LEU A 188 -4.30 -27.27 -9.75
CA LEU A 188 -4.62 -26.42 -10.92
C LEU A 188 -3.45 -26.36 -11.91
#